data_AF-A0A535EIK9-F1
#
_entry.id   AF-A0A535EIK9-F1
#
_cell.length_a   1.000
_cell.length_b   1.000
_cell.length_c   1.000
_cell.angle_alpha   90.00
_cell.angle_beta   90.00
_cell.angle_gamma   90.00
#
_symmetry.space_group_name_H-M   'P 1'
#
loop_
_entity.id
_entity.type
_entity.pdbx_description
1 polymer ?
#
loop_
_entity_poly.entity_id
_entity_poly.type
_entity_poly.pdbx_seq_one_letter_code
_entity_poly.pdbx_strand_id
1 'polypeptide(L)' 'ARIAREVLSGAKGPRRDVVLLNASAALRAAGIAKDWKDGLGIAAKTIDSGRAGDVLQRWAKISQA' A
#
# COMPACT_ATOMS: atom_id res chain seq x y z
N ALA A 1 -2.51 16.03 -4.27
CA ALA A 1 -1.97 14.65 -4.34
C ALA A 1 -2.96 13.69 -5.03
N ARG A 2 -3.14 13.79 -6.36
CA ARG A 2 -4.14 12.96 -7.09
C ARG A 2 -3.67 11.52 -7.30
N ILE A 3 -2.48 11.33 -7.87
CA ILE A 3 -1.92 10.00 -8.20
C ILE A 3 -1.83 9.10 -6.97
N ALA A 4 -1.34 9.63 -5.84
CA ALA A 4 -1.24 8.86 -4.60
C ALA A 4 -2.60 8.36 -4.12
N ARG A 5 -3.65 9.20 -4.20
CA ARG A 5 -5.01 8.81 -3.83
C ARG A 5 -5.59 7.75 -4.77
N GLU A 6 -5.37 7.88 -6.07
CA GLU A 6 -5.79 6.86 -7.07
C GLU A 6 -5.15 5.50 -6.81
N VAL A 7 -3.83 5.48 -6.53
CA VAL A 7 -3.13 4.22 -6.21
C VAL A 7 -3.67 3.61 -4.92
N LEU A 8 -3.84 4.42 -3.86
CA LEU A 8 -4.33 3.94 -2.56
C LEU A 8 -5.81 3.54 -2.58
N SER A 9 -6.60 4.01 -3.55
CA SER A 9 -7.98 3.57 -3.80
C SER A 9 -8.07 2.32 -4.69
N GLY A 10 -6.94 1.70 -5.06
CA GLY A 10 -6.92 0.45 -5.81
C GLY A 10 -6.89 0.57 -7.33
N ALA A 11 -6.65 1.76 -7.89
CA ALA A 11 -6.50 1.92 -9.34
C ALA A 11 -5.39 1.01 -9.89
N LYS A 12 -5.68 0.26 -10.95
CA LYS A 12 -4.74 -0.70 -11.56
C LYS A 12 -3.78 -0.02 -12.54
N GLY A 13 -2.64 -0.66 -12.79
CA GLY A 13 -1.64 -0.25 -13.79
C GLY A 13 -0.26 0.05 -13.20
N PRO A 14 0.71 0.45 -14.04
CA PRO A 14 2.14 0.44 -13.70
C PRO A 14 2.51 1.26 -12.44
N ARG A 15 1.76 2.34 -12.18
CA ARG A 15 1.94 3.17 -10.98
C ARG A 15 1.59 2.43 -9.69
N ARG A 16 0.55 1.59 -9.71
CA ARG A 16 0.23 0.72 -8.59
C ARG A 16 1.22 -0.43 -8.50
N ASP A 17 1.63 -0.99 -9.62
CA ASP A 17 2.53 -2.15 -9.64
C ASP A 17 3.89 -1.85 -8.99
N VAL A 18 4.48 -0.68 -9.27
CA VAL A 18 5.73 -0.25 -8.60
C VAL A 18 5.54 -0.02 -7.10
N VAL A 19 4.36 0.47 -6.67
CA VAL A 19 4.04 0.64 -5.24
C VAL A 19 3.87 -0.71 -4.55
N LEU A 20 3.22 -1.68 -5.20
CA LEU A 20 3.10 -3.04 -4.67
C LEU A 20 4.46 -3.72 -4.53
N LEU A 21 5.36 -3.55 -5.50
CA LEU A 21 6.71 -4.08 -5.44
C LEU A 21 7.50 -3.51 -4.26
N ASN A 22 7.50 -2.18 -4.11
CA ASN A 22 8.18 -1.53 -2.98
C ASN A 22 7.56 -1.92 -1.62
N ALA A 23 6.24 -1.98 -1.54
CA ALA A 23 5.55 -2.43 -0.34
C ALA A 23 5.90 -3.90 -0.02
N SER A 24 5.97 -4.77 -1.02
CA SER A 24 6.42 -6.16 -0.84
C SER A 24 7.86 -6.21 -0.31
N ALA A 25 8.76 -5.37 -0.81
CA ALA A 25 10.13 -5.31 -0.31
C ALA A 25 10.16 -4.87 1.17
N ALA A 26 9.39 -3.85 1.53
CA ALA A 26 9.25 -3.38 2.92
C ALA A 26 8.66 -4.46 3.83
N LEU A 27 7.63 -5.18 3.38
CA LEU A 27 7.00 -6.28 4.13
C LEU A 27 7.98 -7.46 4.36
N ARG A 28 8.83 -7.78 3.38
CA ARG A 28 9.90 -8.78 3.56
C ARG A 28 10.96 -8.30 4.54
N ALA A 29 11.41 -7.04 4.40
CA ALA A 29 12.39 -6.44 5.32
C ALA A 29 11.88 -6.41 6.77
N ALA A 30 10.57 -6.25 6.97
CA ALA A 30 9.91 -6.29 8.27
C ALA A 30 9.64 -7.72 8.79
N GLY A 31 10.00 -8.77 8.05
CA GLY A 31 9.72 -10.17 8.42
C GLY A 31 8.24 -10.57 8.35
N ILE A 32 7.38 -9.76 7.72
CA ILE A 32 5.94 -10.00 7.59
C ILE A 32 5.64 -10.92 6.40
N ALA A 33 6.34 -10.73 5.28
CA ALA A 33 6.16 -11.54 4.08
C ALA A 33 7.27 -12.58 3.95
N LYS A 34 6.90 -13.84 3.68
CA LYS A 34 7.88 -14.95 3.54
C LYS A 34 8.71 -14.84 2.26
N ASP A 35 8.08 -14.40 1.18
CA ASP A 35 8.66 -14.29 -0.15
C ASP A 35 8.04 -13.12 -0.94
N TRP A 36 8.52 -12.91 -2.17
CA TRP A 36 8.00 -11.84 -3.03
C TRP A 36 6.53 -12.02 -3.40
N LYS A 37 6.08 -13.25 -3.65
CA LYS A 37 4.71 -13.54 -4.06
C LYS A 37 3.73 -13.27 -2.93
N ASP A 38 4.10 -13.67 -1.72
CA ASP A 38 3.37 -13.40 -0.49
C ASP A 38 3.29 -11.89 -0.19
N GLY A 39 4.43 -11.20 -0.27
CA GLY A 39 4.47 -9.75 -0.05
C GLY A 39 3.65 -8.95 -1.05
N LEU A 40 3.71 -9.32 -2.34
CA LEU A 40 2.84 -8.73 -3.38
C LEU A 40 1.36 -9.01 -3.09
N GLY A 41 1.01 -10.22 -2.63
CA GLY A 41 -0.35 -10.58 -2.24
C GLY A 41 -0.87 -9.75 -1.07
N ILE A 42 -0.06 -9.60 -0.01
CA ILE A 42 -0.39 -8.78 1.17
C ILE A 42 -0.55 -7.31 0.78
N ALA A 43 0.39 -6.77 -0.01
CA ALA A 43 0.33 -5.38 -0.49
C ALA A 43 -0.92 -5.13 -1.34
N ALA A 44 -1.21 -6.02 -2.30
CA ALA A 44 -2.37 -5.91 -3.17
C ALA A 44 -3.68 -5.96 -2.38
N LYS A 45 -3.81 -6.93 -1.47
CA LYS A 45 -4.98 -7.04 -0.57
C LYS A 45 -5.15 -5.79 0.28
N THR A 46 -4.06 -5.18 0.75
CA THR A 46 -4.10 -4.00 1.62
C THR A 46 -4.52 -2.75 0.87
N ILE A 47 -4.03 -2.55 -0.35
CA ILE A 47 -4.48 -1.45 -1.22
C ILE A 47 -5.93 -1.67 -1.67
N ASP A 48 -6.25 -2.85 -2.20
CA ASP A 48 -7.57 -3.11 -2.81
C ASP A 48 -8.71 -3.11 -1.79
N SER A 49 -8.41 -3.40 -0.52
CA SER A 49 -9.39 -3.31 0.58
C SER A 49 -9.61 -1.89 1.10
N GLY A 50 -8.89 -0.88 0.62
CA GLY A 50 -8.98 0.49 1.12
C GLY A 50 -8.20 0.77 2.41
N ARG A 51 -7.72 -0.26 3.12
CA ARG A 51 -7.01 -0.11 4.40
C ARG A 51 -5.81 0.85 4.34
N ALA A 52 -5.09 0.86 3.21
CA ALA A 52 -3.97 1.78 3.01
C ALA A 52 -4.42 3.25 2.97
N GLY A 53 -5.56 3.53 2.33
CA GLY A 53 -6.20 4.84 2.33
C GLY A 53 -6.68 5.26 3.72
N ASP A 54 -7.27 4.34 4.49
CA ASP A 54 -7.73 4.61 5.86
C ASP A 54 -6.59 4.98 6.82
N VAL A 55 -5.41 4.36 6.64
CA VAL A 55 -4.21 4.73 7.40
C VAL A 55 -3.78 6.17 7.05
N LEU A 56 -3.77 6.53 5.78
CA LEU A 56 -3.45 7.90 5.35
C LEU A 56 -4.43 8.93 5.96
N GLN A 57 -5.73 8.65 5.93
CA GLN A 57 -6.74 9.54 6.52
C GLN A 57 -6.56 9.70 8.04
N ARG A 58 -6.35 8.60 8.75
CA ARG A 58 -6.10 8.63 10.21
C ARG A 58 -4.81 9.38 10.54
N TRP A 59 -3.73 9.14 9.79
CA TRP A 59 -2.47 9.83 10.00
C TRP A 59 -2.60 11.34 9.79
N ALA A 60 -3.24 11.78 8.70
CA ALA A 60 -3.46 13.19 8.42
C ALA A 60 -4.29 13.88 9.53
N LYS A 61 -5.34 13.20 10.03
CA LYS A 61 -6.15 13.72 11.13
C LYS A 61 -5.34 13.91 12.42
N ILE A 62 -4.48 12.96 12.76
CA ILE A 62 -3.67 12.99 13.99
C ILE A 62 -2.55 14.04 13.89
N SER A 63 -1.89 14.15 12.74
CA SER A 63 -0.74 15.06 12.57
C SER A 63 -1.11 16.54 12.39
N GLN A 64 -2.41 16.84 12.27
CA GLN A 64 -2.94 18.19 12.07
C GLN A 64 -3.79 18.68 13.25
N ALA A 65 -3.91 17.85 14.30
CA ALA A 65 -4.47 18.23 15.59
C ALA A 65 -3.40 18.94 16.42
#